data_AF-A0A964JCE3-F1
#
_entry.id   AF-A0A964JCE3-F1
#
_cell.length_a   1.000
_cell.length_b   1.000
_cell.length_c   1.000
_cell.angle_alpha   90.00
_cell.angle_beta   90.00
_cell.angle_gamma   90.00
#
_symmetry.space_group_name_H-M   'P 1'
#
loop_
_entity.id
_entity.type
_entity.pdbx_description
1 polymer ?
#
loop_
_entity_poly.entity_id
_entity_poly.type
_entity_poly.pdbx_seq_one_letter_code
_entity_poly.pdbx_strand_id
1 'polypeptide(L)'
;MIKLKTVKEKTAINCADLIKKYFNNIDYESYMRANKLEQLSSFPEFSKSYGPQNFLFDDFTMSPDQMSFRIETLSNYEWFKYVNIISSHINSEGLNGRELKLGVLETNTNKWIGFIRVSSPLINMKPRNDLLRNKRPDLTQMNRHILNGQTIVPAQPFGFNYLGGKLLALICSSHWLRKQFDKKFNTDILMFETTSLYGNSKALSQYDGLKPFIRNKGLTDSKFVPLIQGDLFKQVKETIKNEVGYLCKETASNRKLKIQTKCFQIIKNSLPKNKKVSFLKTLKVAEELNEQKRYYVSNYGFSNYIDIINQKSNQLIKDQNYEKHKLNNLIAWWKTKATKRFENIKSENRLRNEQEVWTENKQIQIIR
;
A
#
# COMPACT_ATOMS: atom_id res chain seq x y z
N MET A 1 26.40 -17.46 27.02
CA MET A 1 26.35 -17.54 25.54
C MET A 1 24.99 -18.05 25.10
N ILE A 2 24.23 -17.28 24.32
CA ILE A 2 22.97 -17.78 23.73
C ILE A 2 23.36 -18.76 22.62
N LYS A 3 23.15 -20.06 22.82
CA LYS A 3 23.39 -21.08 21.79
C LYS A 3 22.55 -20.72 20.55
N LEU A 4 23.22 -20.51 19.42
CA LEU A 4 22.53 -20.27 18.15
C LEU A 4 21.71 -21.51 17.80
N LYS A 5 20.42 -21.35 17.51
CA LYS A 5 19.58 -22.45 17.02
C LYS A 5 20.13 -22.92 15.66
N THR A 6 20.38 -24.21 15.53
CA THR A 6 20.81 -24.89 14.30
C THR A 6 19.88 -26.08 14.02
N VAL A 7 19.91 -26.56 12.78
CA VAL A 7 19.23 -27.79 12.32
C VAL A 7 20.27 -28.76 11.76
N LYS A 8 19.88 -30.01 11.50
CA LYS A 8 20.71 -30.99 10.79
C LYS A 8 21.17 -30.42 9.45
N GLU A 9 22.42 -30.69 9.07
CA GLU A 9 23.02 -30.15 7.84
C GLU A 9 22.18 -30.51 6.60
N LYS A 10 21.72 -31.75 6.49
CA LYS A 10 20.83 -32.22 5.41
C LYS A 10 19.55 -31.38 5.32
N THR A 11 18.93 -31.05 6.45
CA THR A 11 17.74 -30.22 6.52
C THR A 11 18.02 -28.79 6.05
N ALA A 12 19.16 -28.22 6.48
CA ALA A 12 19.58 -26.90 6.05
C ALA A 12 19.82 -26.84 4.54
N ILE A 13 20.51 -27.85 3.98
CA ILE A 13 20.78 -27.95 2.53
C ILE A 13 19.48 -28.04 1.75
N ASN A 14 18.56 -28.93 2.14
CA ASN A 14 17.26 -29.09 1.46
C ASN A 14 16.44 -27.80 1.46
N CYS A 15 16.32 -27.13 2.62
CA CYS A 15 15.59 -25.86 2.70
C CYS A 15 16.27 -24.75 1.86
N ALA A 16 17.60 -24.67 1.90
CA ALA A 16 18.35 -23.70 1.10
C ALA A 16 18.16 -23.94 -0.39
N ASP A 17 18.19 -25.18 -0.85
CA ASP A 17 18.02 -25.53 -2.27
C ASP A 17 16.60 -25.19 -2.76
N LEU A 18 15.56 -25.43 -1.95
CA LEU A 18 14.18 -25.01 -2.25
C LEU A 18 14.05 -23.48 -2.38
N ILE A 19 14.61 -22.73 -1.42
CA ILE A 19 14.58 -21.26 -1.43
C ILE A 19 15.35 -20.71 -2.63
N LYS A 20 16.50 -21.30 -2.97
CA LYS A 20 17.28 -20.88 -4.14
C LYS A 20 16.51 -21.12 -5.43
N LYS A 21 15.90 -22.30 -5.59
CA LYS A 21 15.07 -22.63 -6.75
C LYS A 21 13.92 -21.63 -6.92
N TYR A 22 13.30 -21.23 -5.81
CA TYR A 22 12.22 -20.23 -5.82
C TYR A 22 12.70 -18.87 -6.33
N PHE A 23 13.75 -18.30 -5.74
CA PHE A 23 14.20 -16.95 -6.11
C PHE A 23 14.93 -16.88 -7.45
N ASN A 24 15.52 -17.97 -7.94
CA ASN A 24 16.16 -17.98 -9.26
C ASN A 24 15.14 -17.98 -10.42
N ASN A 25 13.88 -18.36 -10.16
CA ASN A 25 12.86 -18.56 -11.20
C ASN A 25 11.76 -17.50 -11.17
N ILE A 26 11.95 -16.39 -10.45
CA ILE A 26 10.89 -15.42 -10.22
C ILE A 26 11.34 -13.99 -10.52
N ASP A 27 10.61 -13.31 -11.40
CA ASP A 27 10.69 -11.86 -11.56
C ASP A 27 9.65 -11.16 -10.66
N TYR A 28 9.79 -9.84 -10.52
CA TYR A 28 8.93 -9.04 -9.64
C TYR A 28 7.45 -9.06 -10.04
N GLU A 29 7.13 -9.00 -11.33
CA GLU A 29 5.74 -8.98 -11.79
C GLU A 29 5.08 -10.34 -11.58
N SER A 30 5.77 -11.42 -11.98
CA SER A 30 5.32 -12.79 -11.78
C SER A 30 5.09 -13.09 -10.29
N TYR A 31 5.99 -12.62 -9.42
CA TYR A 31 5.81 -12.71 -7.96
C TYR A 31 4.55 -12.01 -7.48
N MET A 32 4.33 -10.75 -7.87
CA MET A 32 3.16 -9.98 -7.44
C MET A 32 1.85 -10.58 -7.98
N ARG A 33 1.85 -11.04 -9.24
CA ARG A 33 0.70 -11.69 -9.87
C ARG A 33 0.33 -13.00 -9.17
N ALA A 34 1.30 -13.87 -8.91
CA ALA A 34 1.07 -15.13 -8.21
C ALA A 34 0.42 -14.90 -6.83
N ASN A 35 0.96 -13.95 -6.06
CA ASN A 35 0.40 -13.59 -4.74
C ASN A 35 -1.04 -13.07 -4.84
N LYS A 36 -1.33 -12.31 -5.90
CA LYS A 36 -2.66 -11.75 -6.10
C LYS A 36 -3.66 -12.85 -6.46
N LEU A 37 -3.29 -13.78 -7.32
CA LEU A 37 -4.12 -14.92 -7.70
C LEU A 37 -4.37 -15.87 -6.51
N GLU A 38 -3.36 -16.14 -5.69
CA GLU A 38 -3.50 -16.91 -4.45
C GLU A 38 -4.47 -16.24 -3.46
N GLN A 39 -4.43 -14.90 -3.36
CA GLN A 39 -5.42 -14.19 -2.55
C GLN A 39 -6.83 -14.30 -3.13
N LEU A 40 -6.99 -14.21 -4.45
CA LEU A 40 -8.30 -14.27 -5.10
C LEU A 40 -8.94 -15.65 -4.99
N SER A 41 -8.15 -16.73 -5.02
CA SER A 41 -8.68 -18.10 -4.87
C SER A 41 -9.26 -18.38 -3.47
N SER A 42 -8.97 -17.53 -2.48
CA SER A 42 -9.58 -17.61 -1.14
C SER A 42 -10.98 -16.98 -1.06
N PHE A 43 -11.43 -16.29 -2.11
CA PHE A 43 -12.77 -15.69 -2.16
C PHE A 43 -13.78 -16.64 -2.81
N PRO A 44 -15.07 -16.55 -2.41
CA PRO A 44 -16.14 -17.18 -3.18
C PRO A 44 -16.20 -16.57 -4.59
N GLU A 45 -16.62 -17.37 -5.57
CA GLU A 45 -16.91 -16.85 -6.90
C GLU A 45 -17.99 -15.77 -6.82
N PHE A 46 -17.70 -14.61 -7.40
CA PHE A 46 -18.67 -13.51 -7.46
C PHE A 46 -19.64 -13.73 -8.61
N SER A 47 -20.93 -13.52 -8.34
CA SER A 47 -21.97 -13.54 -9.38
C SER A 47 -21.61 -12.57 -10.50
N LYS A 48 -21.75 -12.99 -11.76
CA LYS A 48 -21.60 -12.08 -12.90
C LYS A 48 -22.66 -10.98 -12.90
N SER A 49 -23.88 -11.27 -12.46
CA SER A 49 -25.03 -10.34 -12.49
C SER A 49 -25.18 -9.51 -11.21
N TYR A 50 -24.76 -10.03 -10.06
CA TYR A 50 -24.93 -9.36 -8.76
C TYR A 50 -23.61 -9.13 -8.00
N GLY A 51 -22.48 -9.33 -8.70
CA GLY A 51 -21.17 -9.20 -8.12
C GLY A 51 -20.74 -7.74 -7.89
N PRO A 52 -19.69 -7.53 -7.08
CA PRO A 52 -19.16 -6.20 -6.78
C PRO A 52 -18.75 -5.40 -8.03
N GLN A 53 -18.33 -6.05 -9.11
CA GLN A 53 -17.95 -5.38 -10.36
C GLN A 53 -19.08 -4.51 -10.94
N ASN A 54 -20.34 -4.92 -10.78
CA ASN A 54 -21.49 -4.20 -11.31
C ASN A 54 -21.82 -2.92 -10.53
N PHE A 55 -21.17 -2.69 -9.38
CA PHE A 55 -21.31 -1.45 -8.62
C PHE A 55 -20.13 -0.51 -8.82
N LEU A 56 -19.15 -0.88 -9.63
CA LEU A 56 -18.04 -0.01 -10.01
C LEU A 56 -18.44 0.88 -11.18
N PHE A 57 -17.83 2.06 -11.27
CA PHE A 57 -18.12 3.03 -12.32
C PHE A 57 -17.84 2.46 -13.72
N ASP A 58 -18.84 2.58 -14.59
CA ASP A 58 -18.89 1.99 -15.93
C ASP A 58 -19.36 2.97 -17.03
N ASP A 59 -19.78 4.20 -16.70
CA ASP A 59 -20.07 5.24 -17.69
C ASP A 59 -18.82 6.04 -18.07
N PHE A 60 -18.05 5.50 -19.01
CA PHE A 60 -16.80 6.15 -19.45
C PHE A 60 -16.99 7.34 -20.39
N THR A 61 -18.23 7.76 -20.64
CA THR A 61 -18.55 8.91 -21.53
C THR A 61 -18.78 10.20 -20.75
N MET A 62 -19.05 10.10 -19.44
CA MET A 62 -19.31 11.25 -18.58
C MET A 62 -18.08 12.15 -18.42
N SER A 63 -18.29 13.46 -18.59
CA SER A 63 -17.23 14.45 -18.38
C SER A 63 -17.01 14.73 -16.88
N PRO A 64 -15.76 14.87 -16.40
CA PRO A 64 -15.45 15.10 -14.98
C PRO A 64 -16.06 16.35 -14.34
N ASP A 65 -16.35 17.39 -15.13
CA ASP A 65 -16.99 18.61 -14.63
C ASP A 65 -18.43 18.36 -14.17
N GLN A 66 -19.12 17.42 -14.82
CA GLN A 66 -20.50 16.99 -14.49
C GLN A 66 -20.56 16.02 -13.30
N MET A 67 -19.45 15.37 -12.95
CA MET A 67 -19.42 14.38 -11.86
C MET A 67 -19.67 15.02 -10.49
N SER A 68 -20.33 14.30 -9.61
CA SER A 68 -20.48 14.66 -8.20
C SER A 68 -20.15 13.47 -7.31
N PHE A 69 -19.66 13.72 -6.09
CA PHE A 69 -19.10 12.64 -5.27
C PHE A 69 -19.67 12.62 -3.86
N ARG A 70 -19.90 11.41 -3.36
CA ARG A 70 -20.19 11.12 -1.95
C ARG A 70 -19.13 10.16 -1.40
N ILE A 71 -18.67 10.43 -0.18
CA ILE A 71 -17.70 9.58 0.50
C ILE A 71 -18.40 8.85 1.64
N GLU A 72 -18.27 7.52 1.67
CA GLU A 72 -18.92 6.67 2.65
C GLU A 72 -17.90 5.89 3.45
N THR A 73 -18.18 5.66 4.73
CA THR A 73 -17.40 4.72 5.55
C THR A 73 -17.95 3.33 5.35
N LEU A 74 -17.09 2.39 4.97
CA LEU A 74 -17.47 1.02 4.66
C LEU A 74 -17.09 0.07 5.80
N SER A 75 -17.83 -1.03 5.91
CA SER A 75 -17.41 -2.14 6.76
C SER A 75 -16.13 -2.78 6.23
N ASN A 76 -15.50 -3.61 7.07
CA ASN A 76 -14.31 -4.37 6.71
C ASN A 76 -14.53 -5.26 5.48
N TYR A 77 -15.62 -6.03 5.52
CA TYR A 77 -15.98 -6.99 4.48
C TYR A 77 -16.30 -6.29 3.16
N GLU A 78 -17.12 -5.23 3.19
CA GLU A 78 -17.49 -4.50 1.97
C GLU A 78 -16.27 -3.90 1.28
N TRP A 79 -15.43 -3.20 2.04
CA TRP A 79 -14.22 -2.60 1.50
C TRP A 79 -13.28 -3.67 0.92
N PHE A 80 -13.04 -4.75 1.67
CA PHE A 80 -12.13 -5.80 1.27
C PHE A 80 -12.60 -6.52 0.00
N LYS A 81 -13.91 -6.78 -0.11
CA LYS A 81 -14.55 -7.33 -1.31
C LYS A 81 -14.23 -6.50 -2.55
N TYR A 82 -14.49 -5.19 -2.52
CA TYR A 82 -14.27 -4.32 -3.68
C TYR A 82 -12.79 -4.12 -4.02
N VAL A 83 -11.96 -3.82 -3.02
CA VAL A 83 -10.54 -3.53 -3.28
C VAL A 83 -9.82 -4.74 -3.85
N ASN A 84 -10.20 -5.96 -3.47
CA ASN A 84 -9.55 -7.14 -4.00
C ASN A 84 -9.81 -7.39 -5.48
N ILE A 85 -10.97 -7.02 -6.01
CA ILE A 85 -11.27 -7.21 -7.43
C ILE A 85 -10.63 -6.16 -8.34
N ILE A 86 -10.20 -4.99 -7.81
CA ILE A 86 -9.60 -3.90 -8.60
C ILE A 86 -8.09 -3.65 -8.34
N SER A 87 -7.57 -4.04 -7.18
CA SER A 87 -6.18 -3.79 -6.80
C SER A 87 -5.23 -4.75 -7.51
N SER A 88 -4.13 -4.23 -8.04
CA SER A 88 -3.03 -5.01 -8.59
C SER A 88 -2.14 -5.68 -7.52
N HIS A 89 -2.30 -5.31 -6.25
CA HIS A 89 -1.53 -5.83 -5.12
C HIS A 89 -2.44 -6.53 -4.11
N ILE A 90 -1.83 -7.42 -3.31
CA ILE A 90 -2.51 -8.08 -2.19
C ILE A 90 -2.96 -7.07 -1.15
N ASN A 91 -4.15 -7.27 -0.59
CA ASN A 91 -4.67 -6.43 0.49
C ASN A 91 -4.81 -7.23 1.77
N SER A 92 -4.55 -6.62 2.92
CA SER A 92 -4.92 -7.22 4.21
C SER A 92 -6.39 -6.94 4.48
N GLU A 93 -7.13 -7.96 4.91
CA GLU A 93 -8.54 -7.82 5.30
C GLU A 93 -8.69 -6.78 6.41
N GLY A 94 -8.02 -6.98 7.54
CA GLY A 94 -7.93 -6.02 8.63
C GLY A 94 -6.49 -5.63 8.93
N LEU A 95 -6.33 -4.51 9.65
CA LEU A 95 -5.07 -4.09 10.25
C LEU A 95 -5.24 -3.96 11.76
N ASN A 96 -4.19 -4.26 12.51
CA ASN A 96 -4.17 -3.94 13.93
C ASN A 96 -4.03 -2.43 14.12
N GLY A 97 -4.87 -1.85 14.97
CA GLY A 97 -4.85 -0.44 15.32
C GLY A 97 -5.98 0.36 14.66
N ARG A 98 -5.84 1.69 14.67
CA ARG A 98 -6.88 2.59 14.15
C ARG A 98 -6.86 2.59 12.63
N GLU A 99 -8.03 2.37 12.04
CA GLU A 99 -8.22 2.42 10.60
C GLU A 99 -9.59 2.98 10.21
N LEU A 100 -9.63 3.60 9.04
CA LEU A 100 -10.85 4.06 8.39
C LEU A 100 -10.84 3.57 6.94
N LYS A 101 -11.93 2.91 6.54
CA LYS A 101 -12.14 2.35 5.21
C LYS A 101 -13.24 3.14 4.53
N LEU A 102 -12.93 3.68 3.35
CA LEU A 102 -13.82 4.59 2.64
C LEU A 102 -14.07 4.08 1.22
N GLY A 103 -15.29 4.26 0.76
CA GLY A 103 -15.67 4.21 -0.65
C GLY A 103 -15.98 5.61 -1.16
N VAL A 104 -15.63 5.90 -2.42
CA VAL A 104 -16.01 7.15 -3.09
C VAL A 104 -16.96 6.81 -4.22
N LEU A 105 -18.18 7.34 -4.13
CA LEU A 105 -19.29 7.10 -5.03
C LEU A 105 -19.45 8.31 -5.97
N GLU A 106 -19.65 8.07 -7.26
CA GLU A 106 -20.15 9.09 -8.18
C GLU A 106 -21.68 9.10 -8.10
N THR A 107 -22.29 10.26 -7.82
CA THR A 107 -23.70 10.36 -7.41
C THR A 107 -24.70 10.41 -8.55
N ASN A 108 -24.28 10.72 -9.79
CA ASN A 108 -25.18 10.65 -10.95
C ASN A 108 -25.47 9.19 -11.34
N THR A 109 -24.45 8.34 -11.26
CA THR A 109 -24.51 6.90 -11.61
C THR A 109 -24.76 5.99 -10.41
N ASN A 110 -24.54 6.49 -9.18
CA ASN A 110 -24.51 5.71 -7.95
C ASN A 110 -23.52 4.52 -8.00
N LYS A 111 -22.36 4.74 -8.63
CA LYS A 111 -21.29 3.73 -8.77
C LYS A 111 -20.02 4.13 -8.03
N TRP A 112 -19.28 3.14 -7.55
CA TRP A 112 -17.99 3.32 -6.89
C TRP A 112 -16.89 3.67 -7.90
N ILE A 113 -16.22 4.80 -7.68
CA ILE A 113 -15.04 5.20 -8.46
C ILE A 113 -13.73 4.75 -7.84
N GLY A 114 -13.74 4.33 -6.57
CA GLY A 114 -12.55 3.88 -5.89
C GLY A 114 -12.67 3.82 -4.37
N PHE A 115 -11.60 3.32 -3.75
CA PHE A 115 -11.58 2.96 -2.35
C PHE A 115 -10.30 3.42 -1.67
N ILE A 116 -10.44 3.84 -0.42
CA ILE A 116 -9.35 4.37 0.42
C ILE A 116 -9.33 3.58 1.73
N ARG A 117 -8.15 3.21 2.20
CA ARG A 117 -7.89 2.82 3.59
C ARG A 117 -6.79 3.69 4.15
N VAL A 118 -7.11 4.39 5.23
CA VAL A 118 -6.13 5.10 6.05
C VAL A 118 -5.98 4.44 7.40
N SER A 119 -4.77 4.45 7.95
CA SER A 119 -4.47 3.81 9.22
C SER A 119 -3.45 4.62 10.02
N SER A 120 -3.21 4.14 11.24
CA SER A 120 -2.03 4.54 12.03
C SER A 120 -0.73 4.36 11.22
N PRO A 121 0.31 5.18 11.46
CA PRO A 121 1.54 5.18 10.69
C PRO A 121 2.37 3.92 10.95
N LEU A 122 3.24 3.56 9.99
CA LEU A 122 4.21 2.50 10.21
C LEU A 122 5.26 2.96 11.23
N ILE A 123 5.69 2.08 12.14
CA ILE A 123 6.67 2.40 13.19
C ILE A 123 7.96 2.95 12.60
N ASN A 124 8.48 2.31 11.54
CA ASN A 124 9.73 2.72 10.92
C ASN A 124 9.50 3.13 9.46
N MET A 125 9.86 4.37 9.14
CA MET A 125 9.84 4.93 7.81
C MET A 125 11.00 5.93 7.69
N LYS A 126 12.12 5.50 7.11
CA LYS A 126 13.33 6.34 6.99
C LYS A 126 13.05 7.77 6.48
N PRO A 127 12.38 7.98 5.33
CA PRO A 127 12.18 9.33 4.81
C PRO A 127 11.29 10.21 5.71
N ARG A 128 10.36 9.62 6.47
CA ARG A 128 9.63 10.35 7.52
C ARG A 128 10.57 10.78 8.65
N ASN A 129 11.38 9.86 9.15
CA ASN A 129 12.27 10.13 10.29
C ASN A 129 13.31 11.20 9.92
N ASP A 130 13.81 11.17 8.68
CA ASP A 130 14.69 12.21 8.13
C ASP A 130 13.95 13.57 8.03
N LEU A 131 12.71 13.57 7.52
CA LEU A 131 11.87 14.78 7.43
C LEU A 131 11.59 15.40 8.81
N LEU A 132 11.24 14.57 9.79
CA LEU A 132 11.00 15.01 11.17
C LEU A 132 12.29 15.39 11.90
N ARG A 133 13.46 15.15 11.30
CA ARG A 133 14.79 15.33 11.91
C ARG A 133 14.90 14.61 13.25
N ASN A 134 14.24 13.47 13.36
CA ASN A 134 14.14 12.69 14.59
C ASN A 134 14.29 11.20 14.25
N LYS A 135 15.43 10.62 14.62
CA LYS A 135 15.74 9.20 14.37
C LYS A 135 15.03 8.26 15.34
N ARG A 136 14.45 8.78 16.43
CA ARG A 136 13.66 8.03 17.43
C ARG A 136 12.39 8.81 17.75
N PRO A 137 11.46 8.93 16.79
CA PRO A 137 10.23 9.67 17.00
C PRO A 137 9.39 9.00 18.08
N ASP A 138 8.76 9.82 18.92
CA ASP A 138 7.84 9.36 19.95
C ASP A 138 6.62 8.72 19.27
N LEU A 139 6.39 7.44 19.57
CA LEU A 139 5.32 6.66 18.95
C LEU A 139 3.93 7.20 19.30
N THR A 140 3.75 7.75 20.51
CA THR A 140 2.50 8.36 20.94
C THR A 140 2.21 9.61 20.11
N GLN A 141 3.23 10.46 19.91
CA GLN A 141 3.11 11.66 19.08
C GLN A 141 2.87 11.33 17.61
N MET A 142 3.59 10.35 17.07
CA MET A 142 3.37 9.89 15.70
C MET A 142 1.94 9.38 15.53
N ASN A 143 1.47 8.55 16.46
CA ASN A 143 0.12 8.01 16.40
C ASN A 143 -0.93 9.13 16.57
N ARG A 144 -0.67 10.16 17.38
CA ARG A 144 -1.59 11.30 17.54
C ARG A 144 -1.70 12.16 16.28
N HIS A 145 -0.61 12.37 15.54
CA HIS A 145 -0.53 13.42 14.52
C HIS A 145 -0.33 12.95 13.07
N ILE A 146 0.03 11.69 12.84
CA ILE A 146 0.34 11.18 11.49
C ILE A 146 -0.70 10.15 11.06
N LEU A 147 -1.20 10.31 9.84
CA LEU A 147 -2.15 9.40 9.19
C LEU A 147 -1.51 8.79 7.94
N ASN A 148 -1.49 7.46 7.84
CA ASN A 148 -0.92 6.77 6.69
C ASN A 148 -2.00 6.28 5.71
N GLY A 149 -1.87 6.65 4.43
CA GLY A 149 -2.66 6.10 3.34
C GLY A 149 -2.14 4.73 2.92
N GLN A 150 -2.73 3.67 3.48
CA GLN A 150 -2.36 2.27 3.21
C GLN A 150 -2.77 1.80 1.83
N THR A 151 -3.99 2.16 1.41
CA THR A 151 -4.57 1.70 0.15
C THR A 151 -5.36 2.85 -0.45
N ILE A 152 -5.02 3.24 -1.68
CA ILE A 152 -5.64 4.36 -2.40
C ILE A 152 -5.79 3.90 -3.84
N VAL A 153 -6.91 3.24 -4.14
CA VAL A 153 -7.07 2.48 -5.39
C VAL A 153 -8.33 2.94 -6.12
N PRO A 154 -8.20 3.58 -7.29
CA PRO A 154 -9.35 3.88 -8.15
C PRO A 154 -9.81 2.61 -8.86
N ALA A 155 -11.11 2.52 -9.14
CA ALA A 155 -11.63 1.61 -10.14
C ALA A 155 -10.99 1.97 -11.50
N GLN A 156 -10.79 0.98 -12.36
CA GLN A 156 -10.25 1.22 -13.69
C GLN A 156 -11.30 0.91 -14.75
N PRO A 157 -11.34 1.70 -15.83
CA PRO A 157 -10.37 2.72 -16.25
C PRO A 157 -10.55 4.11 -15.63
N PHE A 158 -11.39 4.29 -14.59
CA PHE A 158 -11.59 5.61 -13.98
C PHE A 158 -10.28 6.26 -13.51
N GLY A 159 -9.36 5.47 -12.95
CA GLY A 159 -8.01 5.90 -12.60
C GLY A 159 -7.22 6.48 -13.77
N PHE A 160 -7.26 5.83 -14.94
CA PHE A 160 -6.54 6.23 -16.15
C PHE A 160 -7.22 7.39 -16.91
N ASN A 161 -8.54 7.29 -17.12
CA ASN A 161 -9.32 8.23 -17.90
C ASN A 161 -9.45 9.58 -17.18
N TYR A 162 -9.71 9.56 -15.87
CA TYR A 162 -10.14 10.75 -15.12
C TYR A 162 -9.16 11.19 -14.03
N LEU A 163 -7.94 10.66 -14.00
CA LEU A 163 -7.01 10.89 -12.88
C LEU A 163 -7.60 10.43 -11.54
N GLY A 164 -8.36 9.33 -11.52
CA GLY A 164 -9.06 8.88 -10.31
C GLY A 164 -8.14 8.65 -9.11
N GLY A 165 -6.92 8.12 -9.32
CA GLY A 165 -5.94 7.96 -8.24
C GLY A 165 -5.53 9.28 -7.60
N LYS A 166 -5.51 10.38 -8.38
CA LYS A 166 -5.25 11.73 -7.89
C LYS A 166 -6.42 12.26 -7.06
N LEU A 167 -7.66 12.03 -7.48
CA LEU A 167 -8.83 12.40 -6.68
C LEU A 167 -8.78 11.74 -5.30
N LEU A 168 -8.55 10.43 -5.26
CA LEU A 168 -8.50 9.69 -4.00
C LEU A 168 -7.34 10.16 -3.10
N ALA A 169 -6.17 10.43 -3.68
CA ALA A 169 -5.05 11.01 -2.95
C ALA A 169 -5.35 12.40 -2.40
N LEU A 170 -6.03 13.25 -3.17
CA LEU A 170 -6.46 14.58 -2.72
C LEU A 170 -7.45 14.47 -1.55
N ILE A 171 -8.43 13.57 -1.62
CA ILE A 171 -9.35 13.25 -0.51
C ILE A 171 -8.55 12.87 0.74
N CYS A 172 -7.49 12.07 0.59
CA CYS A 172 -6.61 11.71 1.71
C CYS A 172 -5.93 12.92 2.36
N SER A 173 -5.58 13.92 1.56
CA SER A 173 -4.98 15.19 2.04
C SER A 173 -6.00 16.25 2.47
N SER A 174 -7.28 15.91 2.62
CA SER A 174 -8.33 16.89 2.91
C SER A 174 -8.54 17.14 4.41
N HIS A 175 -8.97 18.36 4.75
CA HIS A 175 -9.43 18.68 6.10
C HIS A 175 -10.63 17.84 6.51
N TRP A 176 -11.44 17.41 5.55
CA TRP A 176 -12.57 16.53 5.83
C TRP A 176 -12.07 15.21 6.41
N LEU A 177 -11.13 14.53 5.73
CA LEU A 177 -10.65 13.22 6.18
C LEU A 177 -9.97 13.31 7.55
N ARG A 178 -9.09 14.30 7.75
CA ARG A 178 -8.41 14.46 9.03
C ARG A 178 -9.41 14.61 10.18
N LYS A 179 -10.45 15.44 9.99
CA LYS A 179 -11.51 15.67 11.00
C LYS A 179 -12.36 14.43 11.25
N GLN A 180 -12.65 13.62 10.22
CA GLN A 180 -13.34 12.35 10.42
C GLN A 180 -12.51 11.39 11.28
N PHE A 181 -11.21 11.32 11.01
CA PHE A 181 -10.29 10.47 11.77
C PHE A 181 -10.13 10.98 13.22
N ASP A 182 -9.93 12.29 13.39
CA ASP A 182 -9.85 12.98 14.69
C ASP A 182 -11.08 12.72 15.55
N LYS A 183 -12.28 12.89 14.99
CA LYS A 183 -13.53 12.64 15.70
C LYS A 183 -13.66 11.18 16.13
N LYS A 184 -13.29 10.24 15.25
CA LYS A 184 -13.47 8.80 15.51
C LYS A 184 -12.48 8.26 16.54
N PHE A 185 -11.26 8.80 16.59
CA PHE A 185 -10.16 8.22 17.35
C PHE A 185 -9.51 9.16 18.37
N ASN A 186 -10.09 10.33 18.60
CA ASN A 186 -9.57 11.38 19.48
C ASN A 186 -8.11 11.74 19.16
N THR A 187 -7.88 12.18 17.93
CA THR A 187 -6.55 12.53 17.38
C THR A 187 -6.46 13.98 16.99
N ASP A 188 -5.24 14.42 16.67
CA ASP A 188 -4.98 15.74 16.09
C ASP A 188 -4.13 15.56 14.83
N ILE A 189 -4.70 15.01 13.75
CA ILE A 189 -3.94 14.70 12.54
C ILE A 189 -3.42 15.99 11.88
N LEU A 190 -2.09 16.08 11.73
CA LEU A 190 -1.36 17.20 11.14
C LEU A 190 -0.56 16.81 9.90
N MET A 191 -0.35 15.51 9.68
CA MET A 191 0.46 15.01 8.59
C MET A 191 -0.18 13.77 7.97
N PHE A 192 -0.35 13.78 6.65
CA PHE A 192 -0.67 12.59 5.87
C PHE A 192 0.62 12.05 5.25
N GLU A 193 0.83 10.74 5.33
CA GLU A 193 1.91 10.04 4.65
C GLU A 193 1.37 8.92 3.76
N THR A 194 2.08 8.60 2.68
CA THR A 194 1.83 7.41 1.87
C THR A 194 3.07 7.06 1.07
N THR A 195 3.10 5.86 0.49
CA THR A 195 4.18 5.41 -0.41
C THR A 195 3.62 5.02 -1.77
N SER A 196 4.43 5.16 -2.81
CA SER A 196 4.10 4.56 -4.11
C SER A 196 3.99 3.04 -3.98
N LEU A 197 3.08 2.43 -4.74
CA LEU A 197 2.92 0.98 -4.75
C LEU A 197 4.19 0.30 -5.30
N TYR A 198 4.63 0.79 -6.47
CA TYR A 198 5.85 0.37 -7.16
C TYR A 198 7.01 1.32 -6.87
N GLY A 199 8.23 0.86 -7.10
CA GLY A 199 9.44 1.59 -6.72
C GLY A 199 9.77 2.76 -7.62
N ASN A 200 11.01 3.22 -7.47
CA ASN A 200 11.58 4.36 -8.18
C ASN A 200 11.95 4.07 -9.64
N SER A 201 11.93 2.81 -10.08
CA SER A 201 12.17 2.43 -11.48
C SER A 201 11.12 2.98 -12.44
N LYS A 202 9.90 3.24 -11.96
CA LYS A 202 8.84 3.89 -12.73
C LYS A 202 9.10 5.38 -12.85
N ALA A 203 8.82 5.99 -14.00
CA ALA A 203 9.01 7.43 -14.20
C ALA A 203 8.13 8.28 -13.25
N LEU A 204 6.89 7.84 -13.00
CA LEU A 204 5.89 8.60 -12.24
C LEU A 204 5.09 7.69 -11.30
N SER A 205 4.54 8.30 -10.25
CA SER A 205 3.55 7.74 -9.34
C SER A 205 2.23 8.49 -9.48
N GLN A 206 1.12 7.88 -9.05
CA GLN A 206 -0.19 8.55 -9.02
C GLN A 206 -0.18 9.85 -8.19
N TYR A 207 0.75 9.98 -7.24
CA TYR A 207 0.89 11.14 -6.37
C TYR A 207 1.69 12.29 -6.99
N ASP A 208 2.36 12.06 -8.13
CA ASP A 208 3.15 13.09 -8.81
C ASP A 208 2.25 14.15 -9.47
N GLY A 209 2.69 15.41 -9.39
CA GLY A 209 1.92 16.56 -9.88
C GLY A 209 0.80 17.03 -8.95
N LEU A 210 0.76 16.57 -7.69
CA LEU A 210 -0.20 17.02 -6.67
C LEU A 210 0.31 18.18 -5.80
N LYS A 211 1.32 18.92 -6.25
CA LYS A 211 1.76 20.14 -5.54
C LYS A 211 0.64 21.20 -5.60
N PRO A 212 0.41 21.99 -4.53
CA PRO A 212 1.16 21.99 -3.27
C PRO A 212 0.71 20.94 -2.25
N PHE A 213 -0.39 20.22 -2.51
CA PHE A 213 -1.10 19.35 -1.56
C PHE A 213 -0.29 18.15 -1.07
N ILE A 214 0.40 17.45 -1.97
CA ILE A 214 1.19 16.26 -1.68
C ILE A 214 2.57 16.42 -2.32
N ARG A 215 3.63 16.11 -1.56
CA ARG A 215 5.02 16.27 -1.98
C ARG A 215 5.83 15.02 -1.74
N ASN A 216 6.66 14.66 -2.71
CA ASN A 216 7.69 13.64 -2.54
C ASN A 216 8.74 14.12 -1.51
N LYS A 217 9.09 13.25 -0.56
CA LYS A 217 10.03 13.49 0.53
C LYS A 217 11.12 12.42 0.63
N GLY A 218 11.40 11.73 -0.47
CA GLY A 218 12.52 10.79 -0.60
C GLY A 218 12.07 9.37 -0.90
N LEU A 219 12.99 8.43 -0.63
CA LEU A 219 12.83 7.02 -0.92
C LEU A 219 12.87 6.19 0.36
N THR A 220 12.14 5.09 0.36
CA THR A 220 12.25 4.04 1.39
C THR A 220 13.52 3.21 1.19
N ASP A 221 13.97 2.48 2.23
CA ASP A 221 15.15 1.62 2.10
C ASP A 221 14.85 0.30 1.39
N SER A 222 13.70 -0.31 1.66
CA SER A 222 13.24 -1.59 1.07
C SER A 222 14.23 -2.77 1.13
N LYS A 223 15.29 -2.73 1.96
CA LYS A 223 16.34 -3.77 2.04
C LYS A 223 15.89 -4.98 2.85
N PHE A 224 15.10 -5.86 2.24
CA PHE A 224 14.74 -7.16 2.82
C PHE A 224 14.46 -8.18 1.72
N VAL A 225 14.59 -9.47 2.03
CA VAL A 225 14.19 -10.54 1.12
C VAL A 225 12.66 -10.61 1.06
N PRO A 226 12.02 -10.61 -0.13
CA PRO A 226 10.58 -10.78 -0.27
C PRO A 226 10.07 -12.01 0.48
N LEU A 227 8.81 -11.98 0.90
CA LEU A 227 8.22 -13.12 1.58
C LEU A 227 8.14 -14.30 0.62
N ILE A 228 8.59 -15.50 1.03
CA ILE A 228 8.23 -16.74 0.34
C ILE A 228 6.75 -17.03 0.60
N GLN A 229 6.07 -17.59 -0.39
CA GLN A 229 4.60 -17.64 -0.46
C GLN A 229 4.09 -19.08 -0.54
N GLY A 230 2.79 -19.26 -0.34
CA GLY A 230 2.10 -20.56 -0.39
C GLY A 230 2.81 -21.70 0.33
N ASP A 231 2.86 -22.85 -0.35
CA ASP A 231 3.39 -24.11 0.17
C ASP A 231 4.87 -24.05 0.53
N LEU A 232 5.68 -23.24 -0.17
CA LEU A 232 7.09 -23.12 0.15
C LEU A 232 7.30 -22.52 1.55
N PHE A 233 6.56 -21.48 1.90
CA PHE A 233 6.62 -20.92 3.26
C PHE A 233 6.20 -21.96 4.30
N LYS A 234 5.10 -22.69 4.04
CA LYS A 234 4.60 -23.73 4.95
C LYS A 234 5.63 -24.84 5.12
N GLN A 235 6.19 -25.35 4.02
CA GLN A 235 7.19 -26.41 4.01
C GLN A 235 8.46 -26.01 4.76
N VAL A 236 9.05 -24.85 4.46
CA VAL A 236 10.26 -24.37 5.16
C VAL A 236 9.97 -24.12 6.63
N LYS A 237 8.84 -23.49 6.97
CA LYS A 237 8.46 -23.20 8.35
C LYS A 237 8.30 -24.49 9.17
N GLU A 238 7.49 -25.44 8.71
CA GLU A 238 7.23 -26.68 9.46
C GLU A 238 8.50 -27.54 9.55
N THR A 239 9.29 -27.65 8.47
CA THR A 239 10.55 -28.40 8.48
C THR A 239 11.52 -27.88 9.54
N ILE A 240 11.72 -26.56 9.60
CA ILE A 240 12.61 -25.96 10.60
C ILE A 240 12.00 -26.05 12.01
N LYS A 241 10.69 -25.79 12.15
CA LYS A 241 9.97 -25.86 13.44
C LYS A 241 10.05 -27.25 14.06
N ASN A 242 10.01 -28.32 13.26
CA ASN A 242 10.08 -29.70 13.75
C ASN A 242 11.42 -30.03 14.43
N GLU A 243 12.51 -29.33 14.09
CA GLU A 243 13.82 -29.55 14.70
C GLU A 243 14.12 -28.56 15.84
N VAL A 244 13.69 -27.30 15.73
CA VAL A 244 14.07 -26.25 16.71
C VAL A 244 12.93 -25.77 17.60
N GLY A 245 11.73 -26.33 17.40
CA GLY A 245 10.50 -25.91 18.05
C GLY A 245 10.11 -24.47 17.70
N TYR A 246 9.81 -23.70 18.74
CA TYR A 246 9.24 -22.36 18.62
C TYR A 246 10.09 -21.36 17.82
N LEU A 247 9.47 -20.70 16.83
CA LEU A 247 10.12 -19.76 15.91
C LEU A 247 9.79 -18.28 16.20
N CYS A 248 8.59 -17.98 16.69
CA CYS A 248 8.13 -16.60 16.89
C CYS A 248 6.95 -16.55 17.86
N LYS A 249 6.80 -15.42 18.58
CA LYS A 249 5.65 -15.18 19.45
C LYS A 249 4.34 -15.15 18.68
N GLU A 250 3.29 -15.74 19.27
CA GLU A 250 1.96 -15.77 18.66
C GLU A 250 1.38 -14.36 18.54
N THR A 251 1.66 -13.52 19.53
CA THR A 251 1.26 -12.11 19.59
C THR A 251 2.16 -11.16 18.79
N ALA A 252 3.20 -11.67 18.11
CA ALA A 252 4.13 -10.81 17.40
C ALA A 252 3.46 -10.17 16.17
N SER A 253 3.64 -8.86 15.97
CA SER A 253 3.33 -8.22 14.68
C SER A 253 4.23 -8.76 13.56
N ASN A 254 3.75 -8.77 12.31
CA ASN A 254 4.49 -9.25 11.13
C ASN A 254 5.05 -10.68 11.29
N ARG A 255 4.24 -11.61 11.80
CA ARG A 255 4.66 -13.00 12.12
C ARG A 255 5.35 -13.69 10.96
N LYS A 256 4.76 -13.64 9.75
CA LYS A 256 5.31 -14.30 8.55
C LYS A 256 6.74 -13.84 8.26
N LEU A 257 6.98 -12.53 8.25
CA LEU A 257 8.31 -11.95 8.07
C LEU A 257 9.28 -12.40 9.16
N LYS A 258 8.89 -12.27 10.44
CA LYS A 258 9.74 -12.68 11.58
C LYS A 258 10.12 -14.15 11.53
N ILE A 259 9.16 -15.02 11.20
CA ILE A 259 9.37 -16.46 11.04
C ILE A 259 10.35 -16.72 9.90
N GLN A 260 10.13 -16.12 8.73
CA GLN A 260 11.01 -16.28 7.58
C GLN A 260 12.44 -15.83 7.89
N THR A 261 12.63 -14.64 8.46
CA THR A 261 13.95 -14.15 8.87
C THR A 261 14.63 -15.12 9.84
N LYS A 262 13.87 -15.68 10.79
CA LYS A 262 14.40 -16.66 11.74
C LYS A 262 14.80 -17.97 11.05
N CYS A 263 13.98 -18.47 10.12
CA CYS A 263 14.32 -19.65 9.32
C CYS A 263 15.59 -19.43 8.50
N PHE A 264 15.71 -18.30 7.80
CA PHE A 264 16.91 -17.99 7.01
C PHE A 264 18.16 -17.90 7.88
N GLN A 265 18.06 -17.34 9.08
CA GLN A 265 19.16 -17.29 10.04
C GLN A 265 19.58 -18.69 10.52
N ILE A 266 18.61 -19.57 10.82
CA ILE A 266 18.88 -20.95 11.25
C ILE A 266 19.54 -21.74 10.12
N ILE A 267 19.03 -21.63 8.89
CA ILE A 267 19.61 -22.25 7.69
C ILE A 267 21.05 -21.76 7.50
N LYS A 268 21.28 -20.44 7.51
CA LYS A 268 22.61 -19.83 7.38
C LYS A 268 23.62 -20.33 8.43
N ASN A 269 23.15 -20.60 9.64
CA ASN A 269 23.99 -21.10 10.73
C ASN A 269 24.32 -22.59 10.61
N SER A 270 23.53 -23.34 9.85
CA SER A 270 23.60 -24.80 9.75
C SER A 270 24.16 -25.31 8.42
N LEU A 271 24.50 -24.40 7.49
CA LEU A 271 25.07 -24.75 6.18
C LEU A 271 26.62 -24.83 6.21
N PRO A 272 27.22 -25.76 5.46
CA PRO A 272 28.66 -25.78 5.23
C PRO A 272 29.11 -24.55 4.42
N LYS A 273 30.41 -24.20 4.54
CA LYS A 273 30.97 -22.92 4.04
C LYS A 273 30.61 -22.61 2.59
N ASN A 274 30.78 -23.58 1.68
CA ASN A 274 30.48 -23.42 0.24
C ASN A 274 28.98 -23.19 -0.04
N LYS A 275 28.10 -24.00 0.56
CA LYS A 275 26.64 -23.88 0.39
C LYS A 275 26.11 -22.60 1.03
N LYS A 276 26.70 -22.17 2.15
CA LYS A 276 26.38 -20.90 2.82
C LYS A 276 26.68 -19.69 1.95
N VAL A 277 27.83 -19.66 1.28
CA VAL A 277 28.18 -18.57 0.34
C VAL A 277 27.17 -18.50 -0.81
N SER A 278 26.86 -19.64 -1.42
CA SER A 278 25.83 -19.72 -2.49
C SER A 278 24.46 -19.23 -2.00
N PHE A 279 24.01 -19.66 -0.82
CA PHE A 279 22.73 -19.25 -0.25
C PHE A 279 22.68 -17.74 0.03
N LEU A 280 23.74 -17.17 0.60
CA LEU A 280 23.82 -15.72 0.84
C LEU A 280 23.80 -14.91 -0.44
N LYS A 281 24.44 -15.39 -1.52
CA LYS A 281 24.37 -14.76 -2.83
C LYS A 281 22.94 -14.73 -3.35
N THR A 282 22.20 -15.84 -3.25
CA THR A 282 20.79 -15.87 -3.67
C THR A 282 19.90 -14.96 -2.84
N LEU A 283 20.08 -14.90 -1.51
CA LEU A 283 19.32 -13.96 -0.67
C LEU A 283 19.62 -12.50 -1.06
N LYS A 284 20.88 -12.17 -1.37
CA LYS A 284 21.24 -10.82 -1.83
C LYS A 284 20.58 -10.46 -3.16
N VAL A 285 20.56 -11.38 -4.13
CA VAL A 285 19.82 -11.18 -5.40
C VAL A 285 18.31 -11.05 -5.13
N ALA A 286 17.75 -11.84 -4.21
CA ALA A 286 16.35 -11.74 -3.85
C ALA A 286 15.99 -10.39 -3.20
N GLU A 287 16.90 -9.76 -2.45
CA GLU A 287 16.71 -8.40 -1.92
C GLU A 287 16.54 -7.37 -3.04
N GLU A 288 17.19 -7.58 -4.19
CA GLU A 288 17.09 -6.68 -5.36
C GLU A 288 15.72 -6.75 -6.05
N LEU A 289 14.89 -7.76 -5.76
CA LEU A 289 13.49 -7.78 -6.20
C LEU A 289 12.65 -6.70 -5.53
N ASN A 290 13.07 -6.20 -4.36
CA ASN A 290 12.38 -5.10 -3.70
C ASN A 290 12.95 -3.77 -4.16
N GLU A 291 12.07 -2.91 -4.68
CA GLU A 291 12.45 -1.57 -5.07
C GLU A 291 12.21 -0.55 -3.95
N GLN A 292 13.00 0.51 -3.98
CA GLN A 292 12.78 1.68 -3.12
C GLN A 292 11.52 2.41 -3.56
N LYS A 293 10.52 2.48 -2.68
CA LYS A 293 9.27 3.20 -2.90
C LYS A 293 9.46 4.71 -2.67
N ARG A 294 8.78 5.52 -3.48
CA ARG A 294 8.69 6.97 -3.29
C ARG A 294 7.79 7.27 -2.10
N TYR A 295 8.22 8.18 -1.23
CA TYR A 295 7.50 8.58 -0.04
C TYR A 295 6.87 9.96 -0.22
N TYR A 296 5.59 10.09 0.12
CA TYR A 296 4.80 11.29 -0.10
C TYR A 296 4.18 11.80 1.20
N VAL A 297 4.10 13.12 1.32
CA VAL A 297 3.57 13.80 2.51
C VAL A 297 2.64 14.94 2.14
N SER A 298 1.57 15.10 2.92
CA SER A 298 0.80 16.34 3.03
C SER A 298 0.89 16.90 4.44
N ASN A 299 1.02 18.21 4.57
CA ASN A 299 0.97 18.95 5.83
C ASN A 299 -0.42 19.55 6.12
N TYR A 300 -1.44 19.25 5.30
CA TYR A 300 -2.76 19.89 5.37
C TYR A 300 -2.70 21.42 5.42
N GLY A 301 -1.70 22.04 4.77
CA GLY A 301 -1.53 23.49 4.80
C GLY A 301 -1.18 24.07 6.19
N PHE A 302 -0.47 23.33 7.03
CA PHE A 302 0.13 23.84 8.26
C PHE A 302 1.64 23.99 8.09
N SER A 303 2.20 25.17 8.39
CA SER A 303 3.62 25.45 8.17
C SER A 303 4.52 24.78 9.20
N ASN A 304 4.08 24.74 10.47
CA ASN A 304 4.87 24.28 11.61
C ASN A 304 4.52 22.87 12.10
N TYR A 305 3.87 22.04 11.27
CA TYR A 305 3.46 20.67 11.64
C TYR A 305 4.60 19.80 12.19
N ILE A 306 5.83 19.97 11.69
CA ILE A 306 7.02 19.26 12.17
C ILE A 306 7.35 19.63 13.62
N ASP A 307 7.21 20.91 13.98
CA ASP A 307 7.49 21.40 15.32
C ASP A 307 6.45 20.90 16.33
N ILE A 308 5.17 20.85 15.94
CA ILE A 308 4.11 20.27 16.78
C ILE A 308 4.36 18.77 17.00
N ILE A 309 4.64 18.01 15.93
CA ILE A 309 4.90 16.56 16.03
C ILE A 309 6.09 16.28 16.95
N ASN A 310 7.13 17.12 16.88
CA ASN A 310 8.32 17.02 17.73
C ASN A 310 8.16 17.69 19.10
N GLN A 311 6.96 18.16 19.48
CA GLN A 311 6.68 18.80 20.77
C GLN A 311 7.53 20.07 21.03
N LYS A 312 7.96 20.76 19.96
CA LYS A 312 8.69 22.04 20.04
C LYS A 312 7.78 23.26 20.09
N SER A 313 6.51 23.08 19.76
CA SER A 313 5.47 24.09 19.82
C SER A 313 4.12 23.42 20.08
N ASN A 314 3.19 24.16 20.65
CA ASN A 314 1.80 23.75 20.90
C ASN A 314 0.79 24.59 20.09
N GLN A 315 1.23 25.67 19.41
CA GLN A 315 0.36 26.55 18.65
C GLN A 315 0.48 26.24 17.16
N LEU A 316 -0.63 25.85 16.54
CA LEU A 316 -0.66 25.46 15.14
C LEU A 316 -0.78 26.68 14.21
N ILE A 317 0.10 26.77 13.20
CA ILE A 317 0.15 27.89 12.25
C ILE A 317 -0.33 27.43 10.88
N LYS A 318 -1.38 28.08 10.38
CA LYS A 318 -1.93 27.85 9.03
C LYS A 318 -1.02 28.51 7.99
N ASP A 319 -0.73 27.81 6.90
CA ASP A 319 -0.03 28.37 5.75
C ASP A 319 -1.01 28.87 4.67
N GLN A 320 -0.46 29.51 3.63
CA GLN A 320 -1.23 30.07 2.50
C GLN A 320 -2.09 29.05 1.72
N ASN A 321 -1.80 27.75 1.84
CA ASN A 321 -2.55 26.67 1.18
C ASN A 321 -3.58 26.01 2.11
N TYR A 322 -3.69 26.43 3.38
CA TYR A 322 -4.62 25.84 4.34
C TYR A 322 -6.04 25.74 3.78
N GLU A 323 -6.58 26.81 3.20
CA GLU A 323 -7.93 26.82 2.65
C GLU A 323 -8.08 25.91 1.42
N LYS A 324 -6.98 25.69 0.67
CA LYS A 324 -6.99 24.81 -0.51
C LYS A 324 -7.18 23.34 -0.14
N HIS A 325 -6.92 22.95 1.11
CA HIS A 325 -7.15 21.59 1.62
C HIS A 325 -8.61 21.31 2.05
N LYS A 326 -9.53 22.28 1.90
CA LYS A 326 -10.97 22.01 1.98
C LYS A 326 -11.39 21.03 0.88
N LEU A 327 -12.23 20.05 1.21
CA LEU A 327 -12.62 18.97 0.29
C LEU A 327 -13.18 19.50 -1.04
N ASN A 328 -14.10 20.48 -0.99
CA ASN A 328 -14.69 21.07 -2.20
C ASN A 328 -13.64 21.76 -3.09
N ASN A 329 -12.64 22.41 -2.50
CA ASN A 329 -11.55 23.06 -3.25
C ASN A 329 -10.65 22.02 -3.93
N LEU A 330 -10.37 20.90 -3.25
CA LEU A 330 -9.61 19.78 -3.82
C LEU A 330 -10.36 19.10 -4.96
N ILE A 331 -11.68 18.87 -4.81
CA ILE A 331 -12.53 18.30 -5.86
C ILE A 331 -12.61 19.27 -7.06
N ALA A 332 -12.80 20.57 -6.83
CA ALA A 332 -12.81 21.58 -7.89
C ALA A 332 -11.48 21.61 -8.67
N TRP A 333 -10.36 21.58 -7.94
CA TRP A 333 -9.03 21.47 -8.57
C TRP A 333 -8.90 20.21 -9.41
N TRP A 334 -9.35 19.06 -8.90
CA TRP A 334 -9.34 17.80 -9.63
C TRP A 334 -10.21 17.89 -10.88
N LYS A 335 -11.44 18.42 -10.80
CA LYS A 335 -12.35 18.58 -11.95
C LYS A 335 -11.69 19.33 -13.09
N THR A 336 -11.03 20.45 -12.81
CA THR A 336 -10.31 21.23 -13.84
C THR A 336 -9.22 20.41 -14.53
N LYS A 337 -8.45 19.59 -13.78
CA LYS A 337 -7.36 18.78 -14.33
C LYS A 337 -7.88 17.52 -15.04
N ALA A 338 -8.89 16.87 -14.47
CA ALA A 338 -9.50 15.67 -14.99
C ALA A 338 -10.25 15.95 -16.29
N THR A 339 -10.98 17.07 -16.39
CA THR A 339 -11.68 17.47 -17.63
C THR A 339 -10.69 17.67 -18.77
N LYS A 340 -9.60 18.42 -18.55
CA LYS A 340 -8.54 18.59 -19.57
C LYS A 340 -7.91 17.26 -19.97
N ARG A 341 -7.66 16.38 -19.00
CA ARG A 341 -7.12 15.04 -19.26
C ARG A 341 -8.08 14.21 -20.11
N PHE A 342 -9.36 14.21 -19.76
CA PHE A 342 -10.43 13.45 -20.42
C PHE A 342 -10.61 13.91 -21.87
N GLU A 343 -10.71 15.22 -22.12
CA GLU A 343 -10.83 15.75 -23.48
C GLU A 343 -9.61 15.43 -24.34
N ASN A 344 -8.39 15.51 -23.78
CA ASN A 344 -7.18 15.16 -24.52
C ASN A 344 -7.13 13.67 -24.90
N ILE A 345 -7.46 12.75 -23.99
CA ILE A 345 -7.46 11.32 -24.36
C ILE A 345 -8.60 10.96 -25.30
N LYS A 346 -9.71 11.70 -25.24
CA LYS A 346 -10.84 11.52 -26.14
C LYS A 346 -10.47 11.95 -27.54
N SER A 347 -9.86 13.12 -27.71
CA SER A 347 -9.40 13.59 -29.03
C SER A 347 -8.29 12.73 -29.64
N GLU A 348 -7.46 12.12 -28.79
CA GLU A 348 -6.41 11.16 -29.21
C GLU A 348 -6.94 9.73 -29.44
N ASN A 349 -8.24 9.45 -29.30
CA ASN A 349 -8.83 8.10 -29.36
C ASN A 349 -8.18 7.09 -28.38
N ARG A 350 -7.77 7.54 -27.19
CA ARG A 350 -7.14 6.73 -26.13
C ARG A 350 -8.05 6.48 -24.94
N LEU A 351 -9.33 6.80 -25.05
CA LEU A 351 -10.34 6.48 -24.03
C LEU A 351 -10.41 4.97 -23.84
N ARG A 352 -10.24 4.51 -22.60
CA ARG A 352 -10.46 3.10 -22.25
C ARG A 352 -11.91 2.90 -21.85
N ASN A 353 -12.58 1.91 -22.43
CA ASN A 353 -14.01 1.65 -22.21
C ASN A 353 -14.28 0.31 -21.51
N GLU A 354 -13.24 -0.47 -21.22
CA GLU A 354 -13.39 -1.77 -20.56
C GLU A 354 -12.99 -1.69 -19.10
N GLN A 355 -13.92 -2.05 -18.21
CA GLN A 355 -13.67 -2.13 -16.78
C GLN A 355 -12.59 -3.18 -16.47
N GLU A 356 -11.59 -2.86 -15.66
CA GLU A 356 -10.49 -3.79 -15.34
C GLU A 356 -10.72 -4.43 -13.95
N VAL A 357 -11.30 -5.64 -13.92
CA VAL A 357 -11.57 -6.43 -12.70
C VAL A 357 -11.04 -7.86 -12.81
N TRP A 358 -10.58 -8.42 -11.70
CA TRP A 358 -10.02 -9.78 -11.65
C TRP A 358 -11.05 -10.88 -11.91
N THR A 359 -12.35 -10.61 -11.69
CA THR A 359 -13.45 -11.58 -11.79
C THR A 359 -13.82 -11.99 -13.21
N GLU A 360 -13.28 -11.30 -14.22
CA GLU A 360 -13.63 -11.50 -15.63
C GLU A 360 -12.49 -12.11 -16.45
N ASN A 361 -11.52 -12.77 -15.79
CA ASN A 361 -10.30 -13.31 -16.43
C ASN A 361 -9.51 -12.25 -17.24
N LYS A 362 -9.72 -10.97 -16.93
CA LYS A 362 -9.02 -9.86 -17.59
C LYS A 362 -7.56 -9.84 -17.15
N GLN A 363 -6.66 -9.60 -18.11
CA GLN A 363 -5.26 -9.37 -17.80
C GLN A 363 -5.08 -7.99 -17.17
N ILE A 364 -5.26 -7.92 -15.85
CA ILE A 364 -4.93 -6.71 -15.10
C ILE A 364 -3.43 -6.49 -15.16
N GLN A 365 -3.05 -5.30 -15.62
CA GLN A 365 -1.67 -4.82 -15.53
C GLN A 365 -1.33 -4.73 -14.04
N ILE A 366 -0.41 -5.59 -13.60
CA ILE A 366 0.09 -5.54 -12.23
C ILE A 366 0.80 -4.19 -12.08
N ILE A 367 1.75 -3.91 -12.95
CA ILE A 367 2.56 -2.70 -12.90
C ILE A 367 1.97 -1.67 -13.86
N ARG A 368 1.38 -0.59 -13.32
CA ARG A 368 0.74 0.50 -14.07
C ARG A 368 1.58 1.77 -14.08
#